data_AF-A0A934HEL5-F1
#
_entry.id   AF-A0A934HEL5-F1
#
_cell.length_a   1.000
_cell.length_b   1.000
_cell.length_c   1.000
_cell.angle_alpha   90.00
_cell.angle_beta   90.00
_cell.angle_gamma   90.00
#
_symmetry.space_group_name_H-M   'P 1'
#
loop_
_entity.id
_entity.type
_entity.pdbx_description
1 polymer ?
#
loop_
_entity_poly.entity_id
_entity_poly.type
_entity_poly.pdbx_seq_one_letter_code
_entity_poly.pdbx_strand_id
1 'polypeptide(L)'
;MSLSESFDDLAVSTNPPAPPPVDDPPLVDPNLNRLRAALDGVMQIAGEEHREQWRNRGKVYFFRGQLQIASKTAYTLLDTRFAEVGYTPMIQRHRDEDEVIAVEGVLSQNPIKTRA
;
A
#
# COMPACT_ATOMS: atom_id res chain seq x y z
N MET A 1 74.03 -16.09 9.29
CA MET A 1 73.23 -17.22 8.77
C MET A 1 71.87 -17.14 9.44
N SER A 2 70.84 -17.03 8.61
CA SER A 2 69.53 -16.45 8.91
C SER A 2 68.62 -17.33 9.77
N LEU A 3 67.78 -16.67 10.57
CA LEU A 3 66.64 -17.27 11.26
C LEU A 3 65.55 -17.62 10.24
N SER A 4 65.08 -18.87 10.24
CA SER A 4 63.89 -19.29 9.48
C SER A 4 62.69 -19.32 10.41
N GLU A 5 61.92 -18.23 10.39
CA GLU A 5 60.56 -18.18 10.94
C GLU A 5 59.61 -18.75 9.87
N SER A 6 59.06 -19.94 10.15
CA SER A 6 57.91 -20.48 9.44
C SER A 6 56.65 -19.82 9.99
N PHE A 7 56.03 -18.94 9.22
CA PHE A 7 54.64 -18.52 9.46
C PHE A 7 53.75 -19.11 8.39
N ASP A 8 52.82 -19.92 8.89
CA ASP A 8 51.77 -20.62 8.20
C ASP A 8 50.97 -19.65 7.34
N ASP A 9 50.75 -20.10 6.11
CA ASP A 9 49.94 -19.49 5.07
C ASP A 9 48.57 -19.10 5.64
N LEU A 10 48.34 -17.79 5.84
CA LEU A 10 47.03 -17.25 6.09
C LEU A 10 46.17 -17.59 4.88
N ALA A 11 45.45 -18.71 4.96
CA ALA A 11 44.31 -19.00 4.13
C ALA A 11 43.28 -17.88 4.34
N VAL A 12 43.47 -16.78 3.62
CA VAL A 12 42.43 -15.80 3.36
C VAL A 12 41.39 -16.54 2.54
N SER A 13 40.48 -17.20 3.25
CA SER A 13 39.24 -17.64 2.66
C SER A 13 38.52 -16.36 2.26
N THR A 14 38.77 -15.90 1.03
CA THR A 14 37.94 -14.95 0.31
C THR A 14 36.59 -15.60 0.11
N ASN A 15 35.83 -15.69 1.20
CA ASN A 15 34.39 -15.81 1.14
C ASN A 15 33.96 -14.53 0.41
N PRO A 16 33.37 -14.60 -0.80
CA PRO A 16 32.81 -13.41 -1.41
C PRO A 16 31.87 -12.78 -0.37
N PRO A 17 31.89 -11.45 -0.18
CA PRO A 17 30.89 -10.81 0.66
C PRO A 17 29.54 -11.28 0.12
N ALA A 18 28.76 -11.95 0.97
CA ALA A 18 27.38 -12.23 0.64
C ALA A 18 26.77 -10.91 0.15
N PRO A 19 26.01 -10.91 -0.96
CA PRO A 19 25.29 -9.71 -1.35
C PRO A 19 24.57 -9.19 -0.10
N PRO A 20 24.52 -7.86 0.13
CA PRO A 20 23.74 -7.33 1.25
C PRO A 20 22.37 -8.00 1.18
N PRO A 21 21.75 -8.37 2.32
CA PRO A 21 20.37 -8.81 2.29
C PRO A 21 19.63 -7.74 1.50
N VAL A 22 19.22 -8.11 0.29
CA VAL A 22 18.35 -7.26 -0.50
C VAL A 22 17.19 -7.04 0.43
N ASP A 23 17.03 -5.79 0.91
CA ASP A 23 15.81 -5.34 1.55
C ASP A 23 14.69 -5.93 0.70
N ASP A 24 14.06 -7.00 1.17
CA ASP A 24 12.83 -7.50 0.59
C ASP A 24 11.95 -6.25 0.53
N PRO A 25 11.61 -5.73 -0.68
CA PRO A 25 10.80 -4.54 -0.76
C PRO A 25 9.59 -4.83 0.12
N PRO A 26 9.27 -3.96 1.11
CA PRO A 26 8.20 -4.22 2.06
C PRO A 26 7.02 -4.66 1.23
N LEU A 27 6.42 -5.82 1.54
CA LEU A 27 5.43 -6.49 0.72
C LEU A 27 4.30 -5.48 0.39
N VAL A 28 4.46 -4.69 -0.66
CA VAL A 28 3.58 -3.55 -0.93
C VAL A 28 2.32 -4.18 -1.45
N ASP A 29 1.25 -4.10 -0.65
CA ASP A 29 -0.02 -4.72 -0.98
C ASP A 29 -0.38 -4.33 -2.43
N PRO A 30 -0.58 -5.28 -3.35
CA PRO A 30 -0.77 -4.97 -4.77
C PRO A 30 -2.01 -4.08 -4.99
N ASN A 31 -2.99 -4.18 -4.08
CA ASN A 31 -4.18 -3.33 -4.05
C ASN A 31 -3.84 -1.89 -3.62
N LEU A 32 -2.91 -1.70 -2.67
CA LEU A 32 -2.46 -0.36 -2.27
C LEU A 32 -1.88 0.39 -3.47
N ASN A 33 -1.02 -0.27 -4.27
CA ASN A 33 -0.46 0.33 -5.48
C ASN A 33 -1.52 0.69 -6.52
N ARG A 34 -2.54 -0.16 -6.70
CA ARG A 34 -3.65 0.12 -7.61
C ARG A 34 -4.51 1.30 -7.15
N LEU A 35 -4.81 1.37 -5.85
CA LEU A 35 -5.57 2.48 -5.25
C LEU A 35 -4.79 3.79 -5.31
N ARG A 36 -3.48 3.73 -5.06
CA ARG A 36 -2.57 4.87 -5.22
C ARG A 36 -2.54 5.38 -6.67
N ALA A 37 -2.46 4.47 -7.64
CA ALA A 37 -2.55 4.84 -9.05
C ALA A 37 -3.92 5.44 -9.41
N ALA A 38 -5.00 4.96 -8.79
CA ALA A 38 -6.33 5.53 -8.98
C ALA A 38 -6.46 6.96 -8.40
N LEU A 39 -5.69 7.28 -7.36
CA LEU A 39 -5.62 8.61 -6.74
C LEU A 39 -4.70 9.59 -7.49
N ASP A 40 -3.87 9.08 -8.41
CA ASP A 40 -2.97 9.90 -9.20
C ASP A 40 -3.74 10.97 -10.01
N GLY A 41 -3.29 12.21 -9.89
CA GLY A 41 -3.92 13.39 -10.49
C GLY A 41 -5.20 13.88 -9.79
N VAL A 42 -5.72 13.17 -8.78
CA VAL A 42 -6.91 13.57 -8.01
C VAL A 42 -6.52 14.12 -6.64
N MET A 43 -5.53 13.49 -6.00
CA MET A 43 -5.10 13.81 -4.64
C MET A 43 -3.58 13.76 -4.55
N GLN A 44 -3.01 14.71 -3.82
CA GLN A 44 -1.63 14.61 -3.35
C GLN A 44 -1.62 13.86 -2.02
N ILE A 45 -1.10 12.63 -2.05
CA ILE A 45 -1.03 11.75 -0.88
C ILE A 45 0.18 12.18 -0.03
N ALA A 46 -0.08 12.60 1.21
CA ALA A 46 0.92 12.92 2.23
C ALA A 46 1.15 11.75 3.20
N GLY A 47 0.16 10.89 3.38
CA GLY A 47 0.26 9.70 4.21
C GLY A 47 -0.70 8.60 3.76
N GLU A 48 -0.30 7.35 3.99
CA GLU A 48 -1.10 6.16 3.72
C GLU A 48 -1.12 5.25 4.95
N GLU A 49 -2.30 4.76 5.29
CA GLU A 49 -2.52 3.83 6.40
C GLU A 49 -3.46 2.74 5.89
N HIS A 50 -3.20 1.48 6.24
CA HIS A 50 -4.14 0.40 5.98
C HIS A 50 -4.45 -0.34 7.26
N ARG A 51 -5.71 -0.74 7.42
CA ARG A 51 -6.16 -1.55 8.54
C ARG A 51 -6.84 -2.80 8.01
N GLU A 52 -6.39 -3.94 8.49
CA GLU A 52 -7.09 -5.19 8.28
C GLU A 52 -8.19 -5.33 9.33
N GLN A 53 -9.44 -5.45 8.87
CA GLN A 53 -10.56 -5.65 9.77
C GLN A 53 -10.65 -7.14 10.13
N TRP A 54 -10.01 -7.54 11.24
CA TRP A 54 -9.96 -8.94 11.73
C TRP A 54 -11.32 -9.65 11.73
N ARG A 55 -12.41 -8.93 12.02
CA ARG A 55 -13.76 -9.51 12.11
C ARG A 55 -14.44 -9.77 10.76
N ASN A 56 -14.08 -9.05 9.70
CA ASN A 56 -14.81 -9.09 8.42
C ASN A 56 -13.95 -9.51 7.23
N ARG A 57 -12.66 -9.81 7.45
CA ARG A 57 -11.64 -10.04 6.40
C ARG A 57 -11.56 -8.94 5.33
N GLY A 58 -12.14 -7.77 5.60
CA GLY A 58 -12.11 -6.62 4.71
C GLY A 58 -10.87 -5.78 4.94
N LYS A 59 -10.19 -5.37 3.86
CA LYS A 59 -9.12 -4.37 3.93
C LYS A 59 -9.70 -2.96 3.79
N VAL A 60 -9.28 -2.06 4.67
CA VAL A 60 -9.60 -0.64 4.58
C VAL A 60 -8.32 0.14 4.43
N TYR A 61 -8.26 0.99 3.41
CA TYR A 61 -7.13 1.87 3.15
C TYR A 61 -7.54 3.31 3.41
N PHE A 62 -6.64 4.08 4.00
CA PHE A 62 -6.80 5.48 4.32
C PHE A 62 -5.67 6.23 3.63
N PHE A 63 -6.02 7.20 2.80
CA PHE A 63 -5.09 8.09 2.12
C PHE A 63 -5.34 9.49 2.63
N ARG A 64 -4.30 10.12 3.15
CA ARG A 64 -4.33 11.41 3.82
C ARG A 64 -3.54 12.43 3.02
N GLY A 65 -4.04 13.65 2.89
CA GLY A 65 -3.41 14.71 2.10
C GLY A 65 -4.37 15.76 1.59
N GLN A 66 -4.19 16.20 0.34
CA GLN A 66 -4.98 17.30 -0.24
C GLN A 66 -5.55 16.94 -1.60
N LEU A 67 -6.86 17.19 -1.77
CA LEU A 67 -7.50 17.08 -3.07
C LEU A 67 -7.02 18.20 -4.01
N GLN A 68 -6.61 17.81 -5.20
CA GLN A 68 -6.16 18.73 -6.25
C GLN A 68 -7.33 19.28 -7.07
N ILE A 69 -8.50 18.66 -6.95
CA ILE A 69 -9.73 19.01 -7.65
C ILE A 69 -10.91 19.09 -6.69
N ALA A 70 -12.03 19.66 -7.13
CA ALA A 70 -13.23 19.77 -6.32
C ALA A 70 -13.73 18.39 -5.85
N SER A 71 -14.12 18.26 -4.58
CA SER A 71 -14.47 16.99 -3.94
C SER A 71 -15.56 16.20 -4.67
N LYS A 72 -16.54 16.88 -5.27
CA LYS A 72 -17.59 16.23 -6.07
C LYS A 72 -17.01 15.55 -7.32
N THR A 73 -16.12 16.25 -8.03
CA THR A 73 -15.44 15.72 -9.21
C THR A 73 -14.46 14.62 -8.84
N ALA A 74 -13.74 14.79 -7.73
CA ALA A 74 -12.88 13.74 -7.16
C ALA A 74 -13.67 12.47 -6.88
N TYR A 75 -14.81 12.57 -6.19
CA TYR A 75 -15.64 11.41 -5.88
C TYR A 75 -16.08 10.67 -7.15
N THR A 76 -16.56 11.35 -8.18
CA THR A 76 -16.98 10.69 -9.44
C THR A 76 -15.84 9.94 -10.12
N LEU A 77 -14.63 10.53 -10.17
CA LEU A 77 -13.47 9.88 -10.75
C LEU A 77 -13.01 8.69 -9.90
N LEU A 78 -12.95 8.86 -8.59
CA LEU A 78 -12.51 7.81 -7.66
C LEU A 78 -13.51 6.66 -7.64
N ASP A 79 -14.81 6.92 -7.69
CA ASP A 79 -15.86 5.89 -7.70
C ASP A 79 -15.67 4.94 -8.89
N THR A 80 -15.44 5.51 -10.08
CA THR A 80 -15.17 4.71 -11.29
C THR A 80 -13.87 3.92 -11.15
N ARG A 81 -12.77 4.56 -10.75
CA ARG A 81 -11.45 3.93 -10.69
C ARG A 81 -11.33 2.89 -9.56
N PHE A 82 -11.96 3.13 -8.41
CA PHE A 82 -11.92 2.22 -7.27
C PHE A 82 -12.84 1.02 -7.50
N ALA A 83 -13.96 1.19 -8.21
CA ALA A 83 -14.82 0.08 -8.61
C ALA A 83 -14.08 -0.98 -9.46
N GLU A 84 -13.15 -0.56 -10.34
CA GLU A 84 -12.30 -1.48 -11.12
C GLU A 84 -11.38 -2.35 -10.24
N VAL A 85 -11.07 -1.87 -9.03
CA VAL A 85 -10.22 -2.55 -8.05
C VAL A 85 -11.06 -3.27 -6.98
N GLY A 86 -12.38 -3.12 -6.99
CA GLY A 86 -13.30 -3.72 -6.01
C GLY A 86 -13.42 -2.94 -4.69
N TYR A 87 -13.09 -1.64 -4.69
CA TYR A 87 -13.20 -0.77 -3.52
C TYR A 87 -14.25 0.31 -3.75
N THR A 88 -14.85 0.79 -2.66
CA THR A 88 -15.71 1.98 -2.65
C THR A 88 -14.97 3.12 -1.97
N PRO A 89 -14.81 4.28 -2.63
CA PRO A 89 -14.16 5.44 -2.03
C PRO A 89 -15.14 6.19 -1.13
N MET A 90 -14.63 6.69 -0.02
CA MET A 90 -15.31 7.68 0.81
C MET A 90 -14.36 8.85 1.02
N ILE A 91 -14.83 10.07 0.78
CA ILE A 91 -14.03 11.28 1.00
C ILE A 91 -14.51 11.91 2.30
N GLN A 92 -13.60 12.11 3.24
CA GLN A 92 -13.81 12.86 4.46
C GLN A 92 -12.88 14.05 4.50
N ARG A 93 -13.32 15.13 5.13
CA ARG A 93 -12.45 16.27 5.41
C ARG A 93 -12.32 16.40 6.91
N HIS A 94 -11.09 16.34 7.41
CA HIS A 94 -10.79 16.46 8.82
C HIS A 94 -9.91 17.69 9.05
N ARG A 95 -10.52 18.76 9.58
CA ARG A 95 -9.92 20.10 9.70
C ARG A 95 -9.45 20.62 8.32
N ASP A 96 -8.14 20.63 8.11
CA ASP A 96 -7.47 21.18 6.93
C ASP A 96 -6.95 20.09 5.97
N GLU A 97 -7.26 18.82 6.25
CA GLU A 97 -6.77 17.68 5.48
C GLU A 97 -7.93 16.89 4.86
N ASP A 98 -7.75 16.48 3.61
CA ASP A 98 -8.65 15.57 2.92
C ASP A 98 -8.18 14.13 3.16
N GLU A 99 -9.13 13.27 3.52
CA GLU A 99 -8.92 11.84 3.70
C GLU A 99 -9.78 11.07 2.71
N VAL A 100 -9.16 10.21 1.90
CA VAL A 100 -9.84 9.26 1.03
C VAL A 100 -9.72 7.88 1.66
N ILE A 101 -10.86 7.28 1.96
CA ILE A 101 -10.97 5.95 2.54
C ILE A 101 -11.43 4.99 1.46
N ALA A 102 -10.62 3.97 1.15
CA ALA A 102 -11.01 2.87 0.27
C ALA A 102 -11.52 1.72 1.13
N VAL A 103 -12.81 1.42 1.03
CA VAL A 103 -13.41 0.28 1.73
C VAL A 103 -13.55 -0.86 0.74
N GLU A 104 -13.03 -2.04 1.05
CA GLU A 104 -13.20 -3.23 0.22
C GLU A 104 -14.69 -3.56 0.08
N GLY A 105 -15.17 -3.56 -1.16
CA GLY A 105 -16.56 -3.78 -1.50
C GLY A 105 -16.91 -5.25 -1.50
N VAL A 106 -17.14 -5.85 -0.34
CA VAL A 106 -17.92 -7.10 -0.24
C VAL A 106 -19.40 -6.75 -0.10
N LEU A 107 -19.93 -5.87 -0.96
CA LEU A 107 -21.38 -5.73 -1.08
C LEU A 107 -21.88 -6.93 -1.87
N SER A 108 -21.94 -8.08 -1.19
CA SER A 108 -22.91 -9.10 -1.56
C SER A 108 -24.25 -8.39 -1.64
N GLN A 109 -24.68 -8.08 -2.86
CA GLN A 109 -26.08 -7.86 -3.17
C GLN A 109 -26.77 -9.15 -2.76
N ASN A 110 -27.13 -9.30 -1.48
CA ASN A 110 -28.19 -10.22 -1.12
C ASN A 110 -29.45 -9.50 -1.62
N PRO A 111 -30.05 -9.91 -2.76
CA PRO A 111 -31.38 -9.43 -3.05
C PRO A 111 -32.22 -9.84 -1.85
N ILE A 112 -32.77 -8.86 -1.14
CA ILE A 112 -33.82 -9.12 -0.16
C ILE A 112 -34.90 -9.83 -0.96
N LYS A 113 -35.00 -11.15 -0.82
CA LYS A 113 -36.11 -11.93 -1.34
C LYS A 113 -37.33 -11.45 -0.59
N THR A 114 -38.02 -10.44 -1.12
CA THR A 114 -39.38 -10.11 -0.74
C THR A 114 -40.20 -11.35 -1.06
N ARG A 115 -40.50 -12.13 -0.03
CA ARG A 115 -41.36 -13.30 -0.14
C ARG A 115 -42.78 -12.75 -0.36
N ALA A 116 -43.28 -12.89 -1.59
CA ALA A 116 -44.68 -12.69 -1.93
C ALA A 116 -45.54 -13.82 -1.33
#